data_AF-A0A1V2QJ31-F1
#
_entry.id   AF-A0A1V2QJ31-F1
#
_cell.length_a   1.000
_cell.length_b   1.000
_cell.length_c   1.000
_cell.angle_alpha   90.00
_cell.angle_beta   90.00
_cell.angle_gamma   90.00
#
_symmetry.space_group_name_H-M   'P 1'
#
loop_
_entity.id
_entity.type
_entity.pdbx_description
1 polymer ?
#
loop_
_entity_poly.entity_id
_entity_poly.type
_entity_poly.pdbx_seq_one_letter_code
_entity_poly.pdbx_strand_id
1 'polypeptide(L)'
;MIHQVKGEETDAVLVIVPSDARTDALVDAWVSGEHHPHIAESLRVLYVAATRARRLLAFALPDEAYDRIADLLKNKGIPVDFEHSGR
;
A
#
# COMPACT_ATOMS: atom_id res chain seq x y z
N MET A 1 -1.93 -8.81 5.79
CA MET A 1 -1.59 -8.85 7.23
C MET A 1 -0.62 -7.71 7.51
N ILE A 2 -0.85 -6.87 8.52
CA ILE A 2 0.10 -5.80 8.86
C ILE A 2 1.20 -6.42 9.74
N HIS A 3 2.43 -6.49 9.25
CA HIS A 3 3.56 -6.92 10.05
C HIS A 3 4.23 -5.68 10.66
N GLN A 4 4.19 -5.56 12.00
CA GLN A 4 4.84 -4.47 12.72
C GLN A 4 6.33 -4.83 12.97
N VAL A 5 7.24 -3.96 12.55
CA VAL A 5 8.67 -4.08 12.86
C VAL A 5 8.97 -3.20 14.09
N LYS A 6 8.69 -3.77 15.27
CA LYS A 6 9.10 -3.44 16.65
C LYS A 6 9.27 -1.95 17.08
N GLY A 7 8.52 -1.57 18.13
CA GLY A 7 8.76 -0.40 19.00
C GLY A 7 7.58 0.59 19.01
N GLU A 8 7.11 0.97 20.20
CA GLU A 8 5.94 1.82 20.46
C GLU A 8 5.89 3.06 19.55
N GLU A 9 4.74 3.29 18.87
CA GLU A 9 4.61 4.17 17.69
C GLU A 9 5.66 3.88 16.60
N THR A 10 5.33 2.95 15.71
CA THR A 10 6.26 2.40 14.71
C THR A 10 6.85 3.49 13.81
N ASP A 11 8.18 3.66 13.87
CA ASP A 11 8.92 4.58 12.98
C ASP A 11 8.69 4.26 11.50
N ALA A 12 8.52 2.98 11.19
CA ALA A 12 8.21 2.50 9.86
C ALA A 12 7.12 1.42 9.89
N VAL A 13 6.25 1.41 8.88
CA VAL A 13 5.25 0.35 8.68
C VAL A 13 5.46 -0.29 7.31
N LEU A 14 5.53 -1.63 7.27
CA LEU A 14 5.50 -2.41 6.03
C LEU A 14 4.12 -3.06 5.86
N VAL A 15 3.44 -2.70 4.78
CA VAL A 15 2.17 -3.31 4.39
C VAL A 15 2.46 -4.35 3.30
N ILE A 16 2.18 -5.61 3.59
CA ILE A 16 2.27 -6.69 2.60
C ILE A 16 0.89 -6.89 2.00
N VAL A 17 0.79 -6.62 0.71
CA VAL A 17 -0.43 -6.80 -0.09
C VAL A 17 -0.33 -8.16 -0.79
N PRO A 18 -1.22 -9.12 -0.48
CA PRO A 18 -1.17 -10.45 -1.09
C PRO A 18 -1.57 -10.40 -2.57
N SER A 19 -1.09 -11.34 -3.38
CA SER A 19 -1.56 -11.52 -4.77
C SER A 19 -2.90 -12.29 -4.77
N ASP A 20 -4.02 -11.57 -4.72
CA ASP A 20 -5.36 -12.15 -4.85
C ASP A 20 -6.35 -11.17 -5.51
N ALA A 21 -7.53 -11.65 -5.91
CA ALA A 21 -8.54 -10.84 -6.61
C ALA A 21 -9.05 -9.63 -5.78
N ARG A 22 -8.89 -9.66 -4.45
CA ARG A 22 -9.23 -8.52 -3.59
C ARG A 22 -8.16 -7.43 -3.68
N THR A 23 -6.91 -7.79 -3.96
CA THR A 23 -5.83 -6.84 -4.24
C THR A 23 -6.02 -6.10 -5.56
N ASP A 24 -6.46 -6.77 -6.63
CA ASP A 24 -6.75 -6.09 -7.89
C ASP A 24 -7.82 -5.01 -7.72
N ALA A 25 -8.92 -5.37 -7.05
CA ALA A 25 -9.99 -4.42 -6.73
C ALA A 25 -9.52 -3.26 -5.83
N LEU A 26 -8.56 -3.52 -4.93
CA LEU A 26 -7.98 -2.51 -4.06
C LEU A 26 -7.07 -1.54 -4.84
N VAL A 27 -6.25 -2.07 -5.75
CA VAL A 27 -5.36 -1.29 -6.63
C VAL A 27 -6.19 -0.46 -7.60
N ASP A 28 -7.22 -1.06 -8.21
CA ASP A 28 -8.16 -0.38 -9.10
C ASP A 28 -8.81 0.82 -8.40
N ALA A 29 -9.32 0.62 -7.18
CA ALA A 29 -9.91 1.70 -6.39
C ALA A 29 -8.92 2.78 -5.98
N TRP A 30 -7.65 2.45 -5.79
CA TRP A 30 -6.60 3.42 -5.49
C TRP A 30 -6.24 4.28 -6.71
N VAL A 31 -6.19 3.65 -7.88
CA VAL A 31 -5.89 4.30 -9.15
C VAL A 31 -7.08 5.17 -9.61
N SER A 32 -8.31 4.64 -9.54
CA SER A 32 -9.51 5.36 -9.97
C SER A 32 -9.99 6.41 -8.96
N GLY A 33 -9.70 6.21 -7.67
CA GLY A 33 -10.27 7.00 -6.59
C GLY A 33 -11.72 6.62 -6.25
N GLU A 34 -12.29 5.60 -6.90
CA GLU A 34 -13.65 5.12 -6.64
C GLU A 34 -13.66 4.07 -5.52
N HIS A 35 -14.38 4.37 -4.44
CA HIS A 35 -14.43 3.51 -3.27
C HIS A 35 -15.73 2.71 -3.24
N HIS A 36 -15.66 1.41 -3.53
CA HIS A 36 -16.81 0.53 -3.39
C HIS A 36 -16.99 0.00 -1.95
N PRO A 37 -18.23 -0.29 -1.52
CA PRO A 37 -18.49 -0.79 -0.16
C PRO A 37 -17.75 -2.09 0.18
N HIS A 38 -17.52 -2.96 -0.81
CA HIS A 38 -16.90 -4.26 -0.62
C HIS A 38 -15.37 -4.20 -0.37
N ILE A 39 -14.73 -3.05 -0.59
CA ILE A 39 -13.31 -2.80 -0.29
C ILE A 39 -13.09 -1.85 0.88
N ALA A 40 -14.15 -1.32 1.48
CA ALA A 40 -14.07 -0.31 2.55
C ALA A 40 -13.27 -0.79 3.77
N GLU A 41 -13.37 -2.09 4.09
CA GLU A 41 -12.59 -2.70 5.18
C GLU A 41 -11.09 -2.71 4.85
N SER A 42 -10.72 -3.17 3.65
CA SER A 42 -9.33 -3.17 3.17
C SER A 42 -8.73 -1.77 3.15
N LEU A 43 -9.48 -0.77 2.68
CA LEU A 43 -9.07 0.63 2.69
C LEU A 43 -8.88 1.18 4.11
N ARG A 44 -9.75 0.79 5.05
CA ARG A 44 -9.59 1.18 6.46
C ARG A 44 -8.34 0.55 7.08
N VAL A 45 -8.03 -0.71 6.76
CA VAL A 45 -6.79 -1.37 7.21
C VAL A 45 -5.56 -0.64 6.67
N LEU A 46 -5.55 -0.26 5.38
CA LEU A 46 -4.48 0.54 4.79
C LEU A 46 -4.35 1.91 5.45
N TYR A 47 -5.46 2.60 5.68
CA TYR A 47 -5.46 3.89 6.35
C TYR A 47 -4.91 3.81 7.79
N VAL A 48 -5.31 2.79 8.55
CA VAL A 48 -4.79 2.54 9.89
C VAL A 48 -3.30 2.20 9.86
N ALA A 49 -2.85 1.41 8.88
CA ALA A 49 -1.44 1.11 8.70
C ALA A 49 -0.63 2.38 8.39
N ALA A 50 -1.12 3.21 7.47
CA ALA A 50 -0.49 4.47 7.08
C ALA A 50 -0.40 5.47 8.24
N THR A 51 -1.48 5.61 9.01
CA THR A 51 -1.53 6.54 10.15
C THR A 51 -0.72 6.07 11.36
N ARG A 52 -0.34 4.78 11.41
CA ARG A 52 0.58 4.25 12.43
C ARG A 52 2.06 4.45 12.09
N ALA A 53 2.39 4.85 10.86
CA ALA A 53 3.75 5.12 10.43
C ALA A 53 4.15 6.54 10.80
N ARG A 54 5.19 6.70 11.63
CA ARG A 54 5.67 8.04 12.03
C ARG A 54 6.58 8.68 10.99
N ARG A 55 7.42 7.89 10.31
CA ARG A 55 8.44 8.40 9.38
C ARG A 55 8.39 7.73 8.01
N LEU A 56 8.18 6.42 7.95
CA LEU A 56 8.25 5.66 6.70
C LEU A 56 7.07 4.69 6.55
N LEU A 57 6.51 4.65 5.35
CA LEU A 57 5.50 3.67 4.97
C LEU A 57 5.99 2.94 3.71
N ALA A 58 6.11 1.62 3.81
CA ALA A 58 6.52 0.76 2.71
C ALA A 58 5.38 -0.18 2.32
N PHE A 59 5.26 -0.46 1.02
CA PHE A 59 4.32 -1.41 0.47
C PHE A 59 5.08 -2.50 -0.27
N ALA A 60 4.88 -3.76 0.13
CA ALA A 60 5.26 -4.91 -0.67
C ALA A 60 4.03 -5.29 -1.52
N LEU A 61 4.15 -5.13 -2.83
CA LEU A 61 3.09 -5.31 -3.81
C LEU A 61 3.39 -6.50 -4.71
N PRO A 62 2.37 -7.17 -5.25
CA PRO A 62 2.52 -8.04 -6.41
C PRO A 62 3.10 -7.27 -7.62
N ASP A 63 3.88 -7.95 -8.46
CA ASP A 63 4.52 -7.33 -9.63
C ASP A 63 3.50 -6.65 -10.56
N GLU A 64 2.33 -7.26 -10.75
CA GLU A 64 1.22 -6.75 -11.56
C GLU A 64 0.62 -5.43 -11.04
N ALA A 65 0.76 -5.17 -9.74
CA ALA A 65 0.29 -3.95 -9.08
C ALA A 65 1.39 -2.91 -8.93
N TYR A 66 2.67 -3.32 -8.96
CA TYR A 66 3.82 -2.46 -8.70
C TYR A 66 3.85 -1.25 -9.63
N ASP A 67 3.82 -1.48 -10.95
CA ASP A 67 3.93 -0.40 -11.95
C ASP A 67 2.77 0.59 -11.83
N ARG A 68 1.55 0.07 -11.65
CA ARG A 68 0.32 0.87 -11.54
C ARG A 68 0.36 1.80 -10.32
N ILE A 69 0.82 1.30 -9.18
CA ILE A 69 0.95 2.10 -7.96
C ILE A 69 2.14 3.05 -8.05
N ALA A 70 3.25 2.62 -8.64
CA ALA A 70 4.42 3.47 -8.84
C ALA A 70 4.06 4.69 -9.70
N ASP A 71 3.35 4.50 -10.80
CA ASP A 71 2.89 5.58 -11.67
C ASP A 71 1.89 6.49 -10.96
N LEU A 72 0.95 5.93 -10.19
CA LEU A 72 0.02 6.73 -9.38
C LEU A 72 0.76 7.64 -8.39
N LEU A 73 1.75 7.13 -7.66
CA LEU A 73 2.50 7.89 -6.68
C LEU A 73 3.37 8.98 -7.33
N LYS A 74 4.03 8.66 -8.46
CA LYS A 74 4.78 9.64 -9.27
C LYS A 74 3.87 10.76 -9.78
N ASN A 75 2.72 10.41 -10.35
CA ASN A 75 1.76 11.39 -10.89
C ASN A 75 1.18 12.30 -9.80
N LYS A 76 1.06 11.80 -8.57
CA LYS A 76 0.62 12.60 -7.41
C LYS A 76 1.76 13.38 -6.74
N GLY A 77 2.99 13.27 -7.25
CA GLY A 77 4.17 13.96 -6.69
C GLY A 77 4.53 13.50 -5.28
N ILE A 78 4.15 12.28 -4.90
CA ILE A 78 4.46 11.73 -3.58
C ILE A 78 5.94 11.31 -3.56
N PRO A 79 6.75 11.78 -2.60
CA PRO A 79 8.14 11.33 -2.49
C PRO A 79 8.14 9.86 -2.07
N VAL A 80 8.61 9.00 -2.97
CA VAL A 80 8.67 7.55 -2.79
C VAL A 80 9.96 7.02 -3.40
N ASP A 81 10.53 6.01 -2.74
CA ASP A 81 11.65 5.24 -3.26
C ASP A 81 11.14 3.91 -3.82
N PHE A 82 11.72 3.47 -4.92
CA PHE A 82 11.27 2.33 -5.71
C PHE A 82 12.32 1.23 -5.68
N GLU A 83 12.15 0.30 -4.76
CA GLU A 83 13.00 -0.90 -4.67
C GLU A 83 12.25 -2.06 -5.33
N HIS A 84 12.75 -2.51 -6.49
CA HIS A 84 12.25 -3.71 -7.16
C HIS A 84 13.23 -4.84 -6.88
N SER A 85 12.84 -5.81 -6.05
CA SER A 85 13.65 -6.99 -5.76
C SER A 85 13.59 -7.97 -6.93
N GLY A 86 14.08 -7.55 -8.10
CA GLY A 86 14.19 -8.39 -9.28
C GLY A 86 15.25 -9.48 -9.08
N ARG A 87 14.87 -10.72 -9.39
CA ARG A 87 15.79 -11.82 -9.67
C ARG A 87 16.21 -11.77 -11.12
#